data_AF-A0AAD8FG92-F1
#
_entry.id   AF-A0AAD8FG92-F1
#
_cell.length_a   1.000
_cell.length_b   1.000
_cell.length_c   1.000
_cell.angle_alpha   90.00
_cell.angle_beta   90.00
_cell.angle_gamma   90.00
#
_symmetry.space_group_name_H-M   'P 1'
#
loop_
_entity.id
_entity.type
_entity.pdbx_description
1 polymer ?
#
loop_
_entity_poly.entity_id
_entity_poly.type
_entity_poly.pdbx_seq_one_letter_code
_entity_poly.pdbx_strand_id
1 'polypeptide(L)'
;HEKAKPQTCNNNGQSYTATCSDHDVVALIEHHNYSNTSPRNLKHKFDCAEDNVLTLSKQLKKCKIEIYKELPLHLLSKPEGSIQYSDEQISFALTLHYYGPKTYEYLVTKFHLPSTRTLRRRLMSLPESTDA
;
A
#
# COMPACT_ATOMS: atom_id res chain seq x y z
N HIS A 1 58.50 -6.26 -1.06
CA HIS A 1 57.39 -6.30 -0.09
C HIS A 1 56.10 -6.14 -0.88
N GLU A 2 55.30 -7.18 -1.19
CA GLU A 2 54.48 -8.04 -0.31
C GLU A 2 53.62 -7.17 0.65
N LYS A 3 52.28 -7.16 0.61
CA LYS A 3 51.35 -8.27 0.92
C LYS A 3 49.91 -8.05 0.38
N ALA A 4 49.08 -9.09 0.54
CA ALA A 4 47.85 -9.45 -0.16
C ALA A 4 46.49 -9.02 0.46
N LYS A 5 45.44 -8.99 -0.42
CA LYS A 5 43.97 -9.29 -0.36
C LYS A 5 43.08 -8.99 0.88
N PRO A 6 41.79 -8.61 0.65
CA PRO A 6 40.65 -9.56 0.71
C PRO A 6 39.71 -9.41 -0.52
N GLN A 7 39.10 -10.41 -1.18
CA GLN A 7 38.14 -11.49 -0.85
C GLN A 7 36.65 -11.04 -0.79
N THR A 8 35.98 -11.19 -1.96
CA THR A 8 34.61 -11.70 -2.27
C THR A 8 33.31 -11.19 -1.62
N CYS A 9 32.30 -11.06 -2.53
CA CYS A 9 30.84 -11.20 -2.42
C CYS A 9 30.02 -10.01 -1.84
N ASN A 10 29.11 -9.39 -2.61
CA ASN A 10 27.77 -9.89 -2.96
C ASN A 10 26.84 -8.79 -3.52
N ASN A 11 26.08 -9.18 -4.54
CA ASN A 11 24.74 -8.73 -4.95
C ASN A 11 24.49 -7.23 -5.22
N ASN A 12 25.00 -6.79 -6.38
CA ASN A 12 24.38 -5.92 -7.38
C ASN A 12 23.23 -5.01 -6.90
N GLY A 13 23.60 -4.00 -6.12
CA GLY A 13 22.93 -2.70 -6.20
C GLY A 13 23.57 -1.89 -7.33
N GLN A 14 22.81 -1.60 -8.39
CA GLN A 14 23.08 -0.42 -9.20
C GLN A 14 21.82 0.04 -9.95
N SER A 15 21.53 1.32 -9.74
CA SER A 15 20.34 2.05 -10.20
C SER A 15 20.40 2.32 -11.71
N TYR A 16 19.24 2.28 -12.38
CA TYR A 16 19.11 2.56 -13.81
C TYR A 16 18.43 3.91 -14.04
N THR A 17 19.06 4.79 -14.81
CA THR A 17 18.41 5.93 -15.47
C THR A 17 18.11 5.52 -16.91
N ALA A 18 16.83 5.32 -17.22
CA ALA A 18 16.38 4.81 -18.50
C ALA A 18 16.44 5.89 -19.60
N THR A 19 17.39 5.74 -20.52
CA THR A 19 17.28 6.30 -21.87
C THR A 19 17.30 5.10 -22.81
N CYS A 20 16.13 4.73 -23.33
CA CYS A 20 15.95 3.60 -24.23
C CYS A 20 16.82 3.81 -25.47
N SER A 21 17.96 3.14 -25.51
CA SER A 21 18.82 3.04 -26.68
C SER A 21 18.80 1.60 -27.15
N ASP A 22 18.97 1.37 -28.45
CA ASP A 22 18.92 0.05 -29.11
C ASP A 22 19.79 -1.03 -28.43
N HIS A 23 20.72 -0.64 -27.56
CA HIS A 23 21.53 -1.52 -26.73
C HIS A 23 20.75 -2.30 -25.66
N ASP A 24 19.63 -1.76 -25.16
CA ASP A 24 18.79 -2.40 -24.15
C ASP A 24 18.03 -3.62 -24.72
N VAL A 25 17.72 -3.58 -26.01
CA VAL A 25 17.09 -4.71 -26.73
C VAL A 25 18.09 -5.85 -26.88
N VAL A 26 19.36 -5.55 -27.14
CA VAL A 26 20.44 -6.55 -27.24
C VAL A 26 20.71 -7.20 -25.88
N ALA A 27 20.73 -6.44 -24.79
CA ALA A 27 20.88 -6.99 -23.43
C ALA A 27 19.71 -7.91 -23.04
N LEU A 28 18.48 -7.57 -23.44
CA LEU A 28 17.30 -8.45 -23.27
C LEU A 28 17.40 -9.74 -24.09
N ILE A 29 18.01 -9.69 -25.28
CA ILE A 29 18.24 -10.86 -26.15
C ILE A 29 19.38 -11.74 -25.62
N GLU A 30 20.45 -11.16 -25.07
CA GLU A 30 21.60 -11.92 -24.57
C GLU A 30 21.32 -12.64 -23.26
N HIS A 31 20.57 -12.03 -22.32
CA HIS A 31 20.27 -12.65 -21.03
C HIS A 31 19.20 -13.74 -21.10
N HIS A 32 18.39 -13.76 -22.16
CA HIS A 32 17.40 -14.78 -22.38
C HIS A 32 17.44 -15.26 -23.83
N ASN A 33 18.22 -16.32 -24.06
CA ASN A 33 18.45 -16.96 -25.34
C ASN A 33 17.19 -17.72 -25.83
N TYR A 34 16.11 -16.99 -26.12
CA TYR A 34 14.81 -17.54 -26.51
C TYR A 34 14.80 -18.16 -27.91
N SER A 35 15.75 -17.75 -28.77
CA SER A 35 15.91 -18.25 -30.15
C SER A 35 16.35 -19.71 -30.21
N ASN A 36 17.01 -20.22 -29.18
CA ASN A 36 17.54 -21.60 -29.11
C ASN A 36 16.68 -22.53 -28.24
N THR A 37 15.65 -22.01 -27.57
CA THR A 37 14.78 -22.82 -26.73
C THR A 37 13.67 -23.48 -27.54
N SER A 38 13.52 -24.80 -27.39
CA SER A 38 12.40 -25.55 -27.98
C SER A 38 11.06 -24.83 -27.71
N PRO A 39 10.13 -24.76 -28.69
CA PRO A 39 8.80 -24.16 -28.51
C PRO A 39 8.05 -24.69 -27.28
N ARG A 40 8.32 -25.95 -26.91
CA ARG A 40 7.75 -26.58 -25.70
C ARG A 40 8.28 -25.97 -24.40
N ASN A 41 9.56 -25.61 -24.35
CA ASN A 41 10.18 -24.95 -23.20
C ASN A 41 9.70 -23.50 -23.06
N LEU A 42 9.51 -22.80 -24.18
CA LEU A 42 8.89 -21.47 -24.20
C LEU A 42 7.46 -21.54 -23.67
N LYS A 43 6.66 -22.48 -24.19
CA LYS A 43 5.28 -22.69 -23.75
C LYS A 43 5.18 -22.96 -22.25
N HIS A 44 5.99 -23.88 -21.74
CA HIS A 44 6.05 -24.18 -20.30
C HIS A 44 6.45 -22.94 -19.47
N LYS A 45 7.41 -22.14 -19.93
CA LYS A 45 7.80 -20.90 -19.23
C LYS A 45 6.67 -19.86 -19.22
N PHE A 46 5.92 -19.72 -20.33
CA PHE A 46 4.75 -18.86 -20.39
C PHE A 46 3.66 -19.34 -19.43
N ASP A 47 3.33 -20.62 -19.45
CA ASP A 47 2.30 -21.19 -18.58
C ASP A 47 2.70 -21.02 -17.09
N CYS A 48 3.97 -21.23 -16.72
CA CYS A 48 4.48 -20.95 -15.38
C CYS A 48 4.42 -19.46 -15.00
N ALA A 49 4.67 -18.55 -15.95
CA ALA A 49 4.58 -17.11 -15.70
C ALA A 49 3.12 -16.69 -15.46
N GLU A 50 2.17 -17.23 -16.23
CA GLU A 50 0.73 -17.02 -16.02
C GLU A 50 0.28 -17.50 -14.64
N ASP A 51 0.70 -18.71 -14.23
CA ASP A 51 0.40 -19.25 -12.90
C ASP A 51 0.98 -18.41 -11.76
N ASN A 52 2.19 -17.89 -11.94
CA ASN A 52 2.81 -16.99 -10.97
C ASN A 52 2.06 -15.68 -10.84
N VAL A 53 1.67 -15.05 -11.96
CA VAL A 53 0.87 -13.82 -11.96
C VAL A 53 -0.49 -14.07 -11.28
N LEU A 54 -1.15 -15.19 -11.60
CA LEU A 54 -2.40 -15.57 -10.97
C LEU A 54 -2.24 -15.75 -9.45
N THR A 55 -1.19 -16.44 -9.01
CA THR A 55 -0.89 -16.69 -7.60
C THR A 55 -0.61 -15.38 -6.85
N LEU A 56 0.23 -14.52 -7.41
CA LEU A 56 0.54 -13.21 -6.83
C LEU A 56 -0.70 -12.32 -6.75
N SER A 57 -1.54 -12.32 -7.78
CA SER A 57 -2.79 -11.54 -7.77
C SER A 57 -3.75 -12.00 -6.68
N LYS A 58 -3.85 -13.32 -6.44
CA LYS A 58 -4.66 -13.90 -5.35
C LYS A 58 -4.09 -13.52 -3.98
N GLN A 59 -2.78 -13.61 -3.80
CA GLN A 59 -2.10 -13.20 -2.56
C GLN A 59 -2.28 -11.71 -2.28
N LEU A 60 -2.08 -10.84 -3.29
CA LEU A 60 -2.28 -9.39 -3.14
C LEU A 60 -3.71 -9.06 -2.72
N LYS A 61 -4.72 -9.70 -3.34
CA LYS A 61 -6.12 -9.53 -2.94
C LYS A 61 -6.35 -9.97 -1.50
N LYS A 62 -5.80 -11.13 -1.11
CA LYS A 62 -5.93 -11.66 0.25
C LYS A 62 -5.28 -10.73 1.29
N CYS A 63 -4.04 -10.31 1.06
CA CYS A 63 -3.30 -9.42 1.96
C CYS A 63 -3.93 -8.04 2.07
N LYS A 64 -4.40 -7.44 0.96
CA LYS A 64 -5.11 -6.16 1.00
C LYS A 64 -6.35 -6.23 1.88
N ILE A 65 -7.11 -7.33 1.86
CA ILE A 65 -8.33 -7.46 2.66
C ILE A 65 -7.98 -7.74 4.13
N GLU A 66 -6.94 -8.54 4.38
CA GLU A 66 -6.52 -8.91 5.75
C GLU A 66 -6.11 -7.70 6.60
N ILE A 67 -5.39 -6.72 6.03
CA ILE A 67 -4.96 -5.51 6.75
C ILE A 67 -6.14 -4.65 7.22
N TYR A 68 -7.27 -4.70 6.52
CA TYR A 68 -8.46 -3.90 6.89
C TYR A 68 -9.52 -4.70 7.65
N LYS A 69 -9.26 -5.96 8.03
CA LYS A 69 -10.22 -6.77 8.79
C LYS A 69 -10.62 -6.15 10.13
N GLU A 70 -9.67 -5.45 10.76
CA GLU A 70 -9.88 -4.79 12.05
C GLU A 70 -10.41 -3.37 11.91
N LEU A 71 -10.59 -2.86 10.68
CA LEU A 71 -11.09 -1.52 10.47
C LEU A 71 -12.57 -1.45 10.90
N PRO A 72 -12.95 -0.57 11.84
CA PRO A 72 -14.31 -0.50 12.34
C PRO A 72 -15.23 0.19 11.33
N LEU A 73 -15.66 -0.56 10.30
CA LEU A 73 -16.45 -0.03 9.17
C LEU A 73 -17.77 0.63 9.61
N HIS A 74 -18.35 0.15 10.71
CA HIS A 74 -19.57 0.73 11.27
C HIS A 74 -19.38 2.20 11.73
N LEU A 75 -18.15 2.60 12.07
CA LEU A 75 -17.81 3.99 12.41
C LEU A 75 -17.59 4.89 11.18
N LEU A 76 -17.41 4.29 10.00
CA LEU A 76 -17.28 4.99 8.72
C LEU A 76 -18.62 5.14 7.98
N SER A 77 -19.67 4.48 8.47
CA SER A 77 -21.03 4.53 7.96
C SER A 77 -21.93 5.42 8.81
N LYS A 78 -22.92 6.07 8.18
CA LYS A 78 -23.94 6.79 8.92
C LYS A 78 -24.89 5.78 9.60
N PRO A 79 -25.25 5.95 10.88
CA PRO A 79 -26.23 5.07 11.51
C PRO A 79 -27.58 5.23 10.79
N GLU A 80 -28.19 4.11 10.42
CA GLU A 80 -29.43 4.09 9.66
C GLU A 80 -30.54 4.80 10.46
N GLY A 81 -31.18 5.81 9.86
CA GLY A 81 -32.22 6.61 10.51
C GLY A 81 -31.74 7.66 11.53
N SER A 82 -30.45 7.77 11.84
CA SER A 82 -29.93 8.79 12.75
C SER A 82 -29.41 10.03 12.00
N ILE A 83 -29.78 11.21 12.50
CA ILE A 83 -29.20 12.48 12.05
C ILE A 83 -27.85 12.74 12.76
N GLN A 84 -27.61 12.10 13.90
CA GLN A 84 -26.47 12.36 14.79
C GLN A 84 -25.45 11.21 14.78
N TYR A 85 -24.18 11.59 14.90
CA TYR A 85 -23.08 10.65 15.11
C TYR A 85 -23.02 10.20 16.57
N SER A 86 -22.71 8.93 16.82
CA SER A 86 -22.49 8.41 18.17
C SER A 86 -21.22 9.02 18.78
N ASP A 87 -21.09 9.00 20.11
CA ASP A 87 -19.87 9.51 20.76
C ASP A 87 -18.64 8.68 20.39
N GLU A 88 -18.79 7.38 20.09
CA GLU A 88 -17.73 6.52 19.55
C GLU A 88 -17.29 6.95 18.15
N GLN A 89 -18.24 7.30 17.27
CA GLN A 89 -17.93 7.85 15.96
C GLN A 89 -17.21 9.20 16.07
N ILE A 90 -17.62 10.05 17.02
CA ILE A 90 -16.95 11.32 17.28
C ILE A 90 -15.52 11.10 17.81
N SER A 91 -15.30 10.18 18.75
CA SER A 91 -13.96 9.91 19.30
C SER A 91 -13.02 9.32 18.26
N PHE A 92 -13.51 8.38 17.44
CA PHE A 92 -12.78 7.82 16.31
C PHE A 92 -12.40 8.90 15.29
N ALA A 93 -13.35 9.75 14.92
CA ALA A 93 -13.13 10.85 13.99
C ALA A 93 -12.14 11.89 14.53
N LEU A 94 -12.19 12.22 15.82
CA LEU A 94 -11.20 13.08 16.48
C LEU A 94 -9.80 12.46 16.44
N THR A 95 -9.69 11.17 16.72
CA THR A 95 -8.43 10.43 16.66
C THR A 95 -7.85 10.47 15.25
N LEU A 96 -8.66 10.20 14.23
CA LEU A 96 -8.24 10.24 12.83
C LEU A 96 -7.82 11.65 12.38
N HIS A 97 -8.56 12.68 12.81
CA HIS A 97 -8.23 14.07 12.54
C HIS A 97 -6.92 14.49 13.21
N TYR A 98 -6.65 14.02 14.43
CA TYR A 98 -5.41 14.27 15.17
C TYR A 98 -4.18 13.71 14.45
N TYR A 99 -4.23 12.46 13.97
CA TYR A 99 -3.11 11.84 13.27
C TYR A 99 -2.85 12.42 11.87
N GLY A 100 -3.86 13.03 11.24
CA GLY A 100 -3.69 13.59 9.91
C GLY A 100 -4.87 14.47 9.48
N PRO A 101 -4.83 15.79 9.73
CA PRO A 101 -5.92 16.68 9.39
C PRO A 101 -6.26 16.69 7.90
N LYS A 102 -5.24 16.74 7.04
CA LYS A 102 -5.41 16.70 5.56
C LYS A 102 -5.96 15.35 5.08
N THR A 103 -5.49 14.26 5.70
CA THR A 103 -6.00 12.92 5.41
C THR A 103 -7.47 12.81 5.82
N TYR A 104 -7.82 13.34 6.99
CA TYR A 104 -9.19 13.37 7.47
C TYR A 104 -10.11 14.16 6.53
N GLU A 105 -9.68 15.34 6.07
CA GLU A 105 -10.44 16.13 5.09
C GLU A 105 -10.75 15.33 3.82
N TYR A 106 -9.76 14.61 3.30
CA TYR A 106 -9.98 13.70 2.17
C TYR A 106 -10.97 12.58 2.53
N LEU A 107 -10.82 11.93 3.68
CA LEU A 107 -11.67 10.81 4.10
C LEU A 107 -13.13 11.23 4.32
N VAL A 108 -13.39 12.45 4.79
CA VAL A 108 -14.75 13.01 4.91
C VAL A 108 -15.45 13.09 3.55
N THR A 109 -14.72 13.23 2.44
CA THR A 109 -15.32 13.19 1.09
C THR A 109 -15.66 11.78 0.61
N LYS A 110 -15.14 10.74 1.26
CA LYS A 110 -15.29 9.33 0.85
C LYS A 110 -16.19 8.53 1.79
N PHE A 111 -16.23 8.90 3.07
CA PHE A 111 -16.93 8.18 4.12
C PHE A 111 -17.89 9.10 4.87
N HIS A 112 -18.84 8.52 5.59
CA HIS A 112 -19.79 9.27 6.40
C HIS A 112 -19.16 9.64 7.74
N LEU A 113 -18.24 10.61 7.69
CA LEU A 113 -17.53 11.11 8.86
C LEU A 113 -18.06 12.48 9.29
N PRO A 114 -17.98 12.82 10.59
CA PRO A 114 -18.31 14.14 11.08
C PRO A 114 -17.50 15.24 10.35
N SER A 115 -18.16 16.34 9.99
CA SER A 115 -17.42 17.48 9.43
C SER A 115 -16.40 18.03 10.43
N THR A 116 -15.30 18.64 9.96
CA THR A 116 -14.32 19.32 10.85
C THR A 116 -14.97 20.40 11.70
N ARG A 117 -16.04 21.05 11.21
CA ARG A 117 -16.86 21.98 12.00
C ARG A 117 -17.56 21.28 13.17
N THR A 118 -18.09 20.09 12.95
CA THR A 118 -18.72 19.26 13.99
C THR A 118 -17.69 18.85 15.05
N LEU A 119 -16.50 18.42 14.63
CA LEU A 119 -15.41 18.05 15.54
C LEU A 119 -14.97 19.23 16.42
N ARG A 120 -14.75 20.41 15.81
CA ARG A 120 -14.40 21.63 16.58
C ARG A 120 -15.45 21.98 17.61
N ARG A 121 -16.74 21.91 17.25
CA ARG A 121 -17.83 22.15 18.20
C ARG A 121 -17.77 21.16 19.37
N ARG A 122 -17.52 19.89 19.10
CA ARG A 122 -17.42 18.84 20.14
C ARG A 122 -16.22 19.06 21.07
N LEU A 123 -15.08 19.49 20.54
CA LEU A 123 -13.91 19.87 21.35
C LEU A 123 -14.20 21.06 22.28
N MET A 124 -14.90 22.07 21.78
CA MET A 124 -15.28 23.24 22.60
C MET A 124 -16.31 22.94 23.68
N SER A 125 -17.04 21.83 23.56
CA SER A 125 -18.02 21.38 24.56
C SER A 125 -17.46 20.35 25.55
N LEU A 126 -16.22 19.87 25.37
CA LEU A 126 -15.61 18.97 26.34
C LEU A 126 -15.21 19.78 27.58
N PRO A 127 -15.61 19.38 28.79
CA PRO A 127 -15.00 19.93 29.99
C PRO A 127 -13.52 19.58 29.97
N GLU A 128 -12.64 20.56 30.18
CA GLU A 128 -11.22 20.32 30.46
C GLU A 128 -11.15 19.42 31.69
N SER A 129 -10.94 18.12 31.51
CA SER A 129 -10.54 17.25 32.61
C SER A 129 -9.08 17.57 32.91
N THR A 130 -8.87 18.62 33.69
CA THR A 130 -7.70 18.73 34.56
C THR A 130 -7.83 17.63 35.60
N ASP A 131 -7.14 16.52 35.40
CA ASP A 131 -6.64 15.69 36.50
C ASP A 131 -5.43 14.87 36.01
N ALA A 132 -4.46 14.77 36.91
CA ALA A 132 -3.04 14.54 36.73
C ALA A 132 -2.62 13.09 36.39
#